data_AF-A0A356DZA3-F1
#
_entry.id   AF-A0A356DZA3-F1
#
_cell.length_a   1.000
_cell.length_b   1.000
_cell.length_c   1.000
_cell.angle_alpha   90.00
_cell.angle_beta   90.00
_cell.angle_gamma   90.00
#
_symmetry.space_group_name_H-M   'P 1'
#
loop_
_entity.id
_entity.type
_entity.pdbx_description
1 polymer ?
#
loop_
_entity_poly.entity_id
_entity_poly.type
_entity_poly.pdbx_seq_one_letter_code
_entity_poly.pdbx_strand_id
1 'polypeptide(L)'
;SYRISYAVALALRYLPEVSSSYLNILRAQMARGVDVSKDVSLAKRVSSVSRILAPLVLSSLDRIEVITNAMILRGFGRMEKRTWYLSQSLRARDYLALGFALVLASASLWVRFGMKVMFWYPF
;
A
#
# COMPACT_ATOMS: atom_id res chain seq x y z
N SER A 1 5.14 8.14 13.97
CA SER A 1 6.24 7.19 14.28
C SER A 1 7.00 6.87 13.00
N TYR A 2 8.31 7.16 12.91
CA TYR A 2 9.09 6.98 11.67
C TYR A 2 9.11 5.52 11.18
N ARG A 3 9.00 4.55 12.09
CA ARG A 3 8.97 3.12 11.77
C ARG A 3 7.73 2.76 10.94
N ILE A 4 6.57 3.31 11.28
CA ILE A 4 5.31 3.08 10.56
C ILE A 4 5.37 3.68 9.17
N SER A 5 5.76 4.96 9.07
CA SER A 5 5.92 5.64 7.78
C SER A 5 6.93 4.93 6.88
N TYR A 6 8.03 4.45 7.44
CA TYR A 6 9.04 3.69 6.70
C TYR A 6 8.50 2.33 6.24
N ALA A 7 7.78 1.60 7.08
CA ALA A 7 7.16 0.32 6.71
C ALA A 7 6.18 0.48 5.55
N VAL A 8 5.33 1.52 5.58
CA VAL A 8 4.39 1.81 4.49
C VAL A 8 5.13 2.21 3.21
N ALA A 9 6.11 3.12 3.30
CA ALA A 9 6.90 3.53 2.14
C ALA A 9 7.65 2.34 1.50
N LEU A 10 8.19 1.46 2.33
CA LEU A 10 8.88 0.25 1.92
C LEU A 10 7.93 -0.73 1.23
N ALA A 11 6.74 -0.96 1.81
CA ALA A 11 5.71 -1.81 1.23
C ALA A 11 5.27 -1.31 -0.15
N LEU A 12 4.99 0.00 -0.27
CA LEU A 12 4.63 0.61 -1.55
C LEU A 12 5.74 0.50 -2.60
N ARG A 13 7.00 0.66 -2.17
CA ARG A 13 8.17 0.53 -3.06
C ARG A 13 8.36 -0.90 -3.56
N TYR A 14 8.12 -1.91 -2.71
CA TYR A 14 8.33 -3.31 -3.07
C TYR A 14 7.12 -3.98 -3.70
N LEU A 15 5.94 -3.38 -3.63
CA LEU A 15 4.74 -3.93 -4.25
C LEU A 15 4.94 -4.27 -5.75
N PRO A 16 5.50 -3.39 -6.59
CA PRO A 16 5.73 -3.70 -8.00
C PRO A 16 6.70 -4.87 -8.21
N GLU A 17 7.72 -4.98 -7.36
CA GLU A 17 8.71 -6.05 -7.42
C GLU A 17 8.12 -7.41 -7.03
N VAL A 18 7.26 -7.45 -6.01
CA VAL A 18 6.53 -8.65 -5.60
C VAL A 18 5.59 -9.11 -6.70
N SER A 19 4.86 -8.18 -7.34
CA SER A 19 4.00 -8.51 -8.48
C SER A 19 4.80 -9.09 -9.66
N SER A 20 5.96 -8.50 -9.98
CA SER A 20 6.84 -9.02 -11.04
C SER A 20 7.36 -10.43 -10.72
N SER A 21 7.83 -10.64 -9.48
CA SER A 21 8.28 -11.95 -9.00
C SER A 21 7.17 -13.01 -9.08
N TYR A 22 5.95 -12.64 -8.67
CA TYR A 22 4.77 -13.50 -8.80
C TYR A 22 4.51 -13.89 -10.25
N LEU A 23 4.51 -12.94 -11.19
CA LEU A 23 4.28 -13.22 -12.61
C LEU A 23 5.36 -14.12 -13.20
N ASN A 24 6.62 -13.93 -12.81
CA ASN A 24 7.74 -14.77 -13.27
C ASN A 24 7.59 -16.20 -12.76
N ILE A 25 7.28 -16.38 -11.47
CA ILE A 25 7.03 -17.70 -10.87
C ILE A 25 5.81 -18.36 -11.51
N LEU A 26 4.72 -17.61 -11.71
CA LEU A 26 3.51 -18.11 -12.35
C LEU A 26 3.80 -18.67 -13.74
N ARG A 27 4.50 -17.89 -14.59
CA ARG A 27 4.90 -18.33 -15.94
C ARG A 27 5.82 -19.55 -15.91
N ALA A 28 6.78 -19.58 -14.99
CA ALA A 28 7.67 -20.72 -14.82
C ALA A 28 6.91 -21.99 -14.40
N GLN A 29 5.90 -21.88 -13.54
CA GLN A 29 5.07 -23.01 -13.13
C GLN A 29 4.12 -23.46 -14.26
N MET A 30 3.59 -22.52 -15.06
CA MET A 30 2.82 -22.86 -16.27
C MET A 30 3.67 -23.64 -17.28
N ALA A 31 4.94 -23.27 -17.48
CA ALA A 31 5.87 -24.03 -18.30
C ALA A 31 6.15 -25.45 -17.77
N ARG A 32 6.02 -25.65 -16.45
CA ARG A 32 6.09 -26.98 -15.80
C ARG A 32 4.74 -27.73 -15.82
N GLY A 33 3.73 -27.22 -16.53
CA GLY A 33 2.42 -27.85 -16.66
C GLY A 33 1.47 -27.61 -15.48
N VAL A 34 1.77 -26.64 -14.60
CA VAL A 34 0.83 -26.23 -13.55
C VAL A 34 -0.24 -25.33 -14.17
N ASP A 35 -1.45 -25.87 -14.29
CA ASP A 35 -2.60 -25.14 -14.78
C ASP A 35 -3.40 -24.51 -13.62
N VAL A 36 -3.57 -23.19 -13.68
CA VAL A 36 -4.30 -22.38 -12.70
C VAL A 36 -5.66 -21.95 -13.27
N SER A 37 -5.98 -22.36 -14.50
CA SER A 37 -7.16 -21.95 -15.25
C SER A 37 -8.48 -22.41 -14.61
N LYS A 38 -9.58 -21.85 -15.10
CA LYS A 38 -10.93 -22.14 -14.60
C LYS A 38 -11.33 -23.60 -14.78
N ASP A 39 -10.71 -24.30 -15.72
CA ASP A 39 -11.02 -25.67 -16.14
C ASP A 39 -10.52 -26.76 -15.18
N VAL A 40 -9.80 -26.39 -14.12
CA VAL A 40 -9.26 -27.32 -13.12
C VAL A 40 -10.16 -27.38 -11.89
N SER A 41 -10.35 -28.59 -11.35
CA SER A 41 -11.10 -28.83 -10.09
C SER A 41 -10.53 -28.02 -8.92
N LEU A 42 -11.41 -27.57 -8.01
CA LEU A 42 -11.03 -26.69 -6.89
C LEU A 42 -9.87 -27.26 -6.05
N ALA A 43 -9.88 -28.56 -5.77
CA ALA A 43 -8.82 -29.24 -5.02
C ALA A 43 -7.46 -29.17 -5.73
N LYS A 44 -7.44 -29.39 -7.05
CA LYS A 44 -6.22 -29.33 -7.85
C LYS A 44 -5.75 -27.87 -8.05
N ARG A 45 -6.67 -26.89 -8.05
CA ARG A 45 -6.32 -25.46 -8.05
C ARG A 45 -5.61 -25.04 -6.77
N VAL A 46 -6.09 -25.48 -5.59
CA VAL A 46 -5.43 -25.18 -4.31
C VAL A 46 -4.01 -25.76 -4.27
N SER A 47 -3.82 -26.99 -4.71
CA SER A 47 -2.49 -27.61 -4.85
C SER A 47 -1.58 -26.89 -5.86
N SER A 48 -2.16 -26.32 -6.92
CA SER A 48 -1.42 -25.56 -7.93
C SER A 48 -0.98 -24.19 -7.40
N VAL A 49 -1.82 -23.52 -6.61
CA VAL A 49 -1.51 -22.26 -5.95
C VAL A 49 -0.38 -22.44 -4.92
N SER A 50 -0.37 -23.54 -4.16
CA SER A 50 0.70 -23.78 -3.19
C SER A 50 2.08 -23.92 -3.84
N ARG A 51 2.16 -24.48 -5.06
CA ARG A 51 3.41 -24.56 -5.85
C ARG A 51 3.95 -23.20 -6.29
N ILE A 52 3.10 -22.18 -6.37
CA ILE A 52 3.47 -20.79 -6.69
C ILE A 52 3.81 -20.02 -5.42
N LEU A 53 3.03 -20.21 -4.35
CA LEU A 53 3.22 -19.50 -3.09
C LEU A 53 4.50 -19.94 -2.37
N ALA A 54 4.84 -21.22 -2.33
CA ALA A 54 6.04 -21.72 -1.67
C ALA A 54 7.33 -21.00 -2.15
N PRO A 55 7.66 -20.96 -3.46
CA PRO A 55 8.84 -20.24 -3.94
C PRO A 55 8.73 -18.72 -3.76
N LEU A 56 7.53 -18.14 -3.86
CA LEU A 56 7.34 -16.70 -3.64
C LEU A 56 7.65 -16.30 -2.19
N VAL A 57 7.19 -17.09 -1.22
CA VAL A 57 7.44 -16.86 0.21
C VAL A 57 8.92 -17.01 0.51
N LEU A 58 9.56 -18.10 0.06
CA LEU A 58 11.00 -18.31 0.27
C LEU A 58 11.83 -17.15 -0.32
N SER A 59 11.57 -16.79 -1.58
CA SER A 59 12.26 -15.66 -2.23
C SER A 59 12.01 -14.32 -1.52
N SER A 60 10.82 -14.12 -0.95
CA SER A 60 10.51 -12.92 -0.17
C SER A 60 11.26 -12.89 1.15
N LEU A 61 11.41 -14.03 1.82
CA LEU A 61 12.17 -14.15 3.07
C LEU A 61 13.65 -13.85 2.85
N ASP A 62 14.28 -14.46 1.83
CA ASP A 62 15.69 -14.19 1.49
C ASP A 62 15.92 -12.71 1.22
N ARG A 63 14.99 -12.08 0.50
CA ARG A 63 15.02 -10.65 0.21
C ARG A 63 14.88 -9.79 1.47
N ILE A 64 13.98 -10.15 2.38
CA ILE A 64 13.80 -9.43 3.66
C ILE A 64 15.09 -9.50 4.49
N GLU A 65 15.77 -10.64 4.52
CA GLU A 65 17.04 -10.80 5.23
C GLU A 65 18.10 -9.85 4.67
N VAL A 66 18.29 -9.84 3.35
CA VAL A 66 19.24 -8.94 2.66
C VAL A 66 18.92 -7.46 2.95
N ILE A 67 17.64 -7.06 2.85
CA ILE A 67 17.21 -5.67 3.10
C ILE A 67 17.44 -5.29 4.55
N THR A 68 17.08 -6.17 5.49
CA THR A 68 17.20 -5.90 6.92
C THR A 68 18.65 -5.79 7.33
N ASN A 69 19.51 -6.67 6.83
CA ASN A 69 20.94 -6.62 7.10
C ASN A 69 21.57 -5.33 6.54
N ALA A 70 21.22 -4.95 5.30
CA ALA A 70 21.64 -3.68 4.72
C ALA A 70 21.12 -2.46 5.51
N MET A 71 19.91 -2.54 6.07
CA MET A 71 19.34 -1.49 6.93
C MET A 71 20.10 -1.37 8.24
N ILE A 72 20.43 -2.48 8.89
CA ILE A 72 21.21 -2.50 10.13
C ILE A 72 22.61 -1.90 9.89
N LEU A 73 23.28 -2.29 8.79
CA LEU A 73 24.58 -1.73 8.39
C LEU A 73 24.52 -0.20 8.16
N ARG A 74 23.41 0.31 7.65
CA ARG A 74 23.14 1.75 7.48
C ARG A 74 22.67 2.45 8.77
N GLY A 75 22.74 1.78 9.92
CA GLY A 75 22.35 2.33 11.22
C GLY A 75 20.84 2.54 11.38
N PHE A 76 19.99 1.77 10.67
CA PHE A 76 18.55 1.79 10.90
C PHE A 76 18.23 1.36 12.33
N GLY A 77 17.43 2.17 13.05
CA GLY A 77 17.06 1.91 14.44
C GLY A 77 18.09 2.30 15.51
N ARG A 78 19.29 2.79 15.15
CA ARG A 78 20.33 3.18 16.12
C ARG A 78 19.99 4.46 16.91
N MET A 79 19.18 5.35 16.36
CA MET A 79 18.80 6.63 16.98
C MET A 79 17.28 6.72 17.17
N GLU A 80 16.84 7.41 18.23
CA GLU A 80 15.42 7.61 18.53
C GLU A 80 14.72 8.55 17.54
N LYS A 81 15.43 9.59 17.09
CA LYS A 81 14.91 10.60 16.15
C LYS A 81 15.63 10.49 14.80
N ARG A 82 14.86 10.56 13.72
CA ARG A 82 15.32 10.56 12.32
C ARG A 82 14.98 11.90 11.68
N THR A 83 15.87 12.40 10.83
CA THR A 83 15.62 13.55 9.95
C THR A 83 14.95 13.09 8.65
N TRP A 84 14.09 13.93 8.08
CA TRP A 84 13.39 13.65 6.82
C TRP A 84 14.11 14.33 5.67
N TYR A 85 14.48 13.56 4.64
CA TYR A 85 15.11 14.10 3.44
C TYR A 85 14.08 14.68 2.46
N LEU A 86 12.98 13.95 2.25
CA LEU A 86 11.84 14.38 1.43
C LEU A 86 10.75 14.95 2.34
N SER A 87 10.84 16.24 2.63
CA SER A 87 9.74 17.01 3.21
C SER A 87 9.10 17.85 2.10
N GLN A 88 7.78 17.71 1.93
CA GLN A 88 7.03 18.53 1.00
C GLN A 88 6.39 19.68 1.78
N SER A 89 6.95 20.89 1.63
CA SER A 89 6.34 22.09 2.20
C SER A 89 5.03 22.42 1.51
N LEU A 90 4.02 22.83 2.28
CA LEU A 90 2.75 23.31 1.73
C LEU A 90 3.01 24.51 0.83
N ARG A 91 2.46 24.45 -0.39
CA ARG A 91 2.54 25.54 -1.36
C ARG A 91 1.37 26.50 -1.14
N ALA A 92 1.48 27.73 -1.63
CA ALA A 92 0.40 28.72 -1.56
C ALA A 92 -0.93 28.20 -2.14
N ARG A 93 -0.88 27.32 -3.15
CA ARG A 93 -2.06 26.66 -3.72
C ARG A 93 -2.76 25.72 -2.74
N ASP A 94 -2.00 25.05 -1.88
CA ASP A 94 -2.56 24.15 -0.86
C ASP A 94 -3.32 24.95 0.20
N TYR A 95 -2.80 26.14 0.57
CA TYR A 95 -3.49 27.07 1.46
C TYR A 95 -4.78 27.63 0.85
N LEU A 96 -4.77 27.99 -0.44
CA LEU A 96 -5.98 28.43 -1.13
C LEU A 96 -7.04 27.32 -1.19
N ALA A 97 -6.64 26.08 -1.50
CA ALA A 97 -7.54 24.94 -1.52
C ALA A 97 -8.13 24.64 -0.13
N LEU A 98 -7.31 24.71 0.92
CA LEU A 98 -7.76 24.56 2.30
C LEU A 98 -8.73 25.67 2.71
N GLY A 99 -8.43 26.93 2.37
CA GLY A 99 -9.32 28.06 2.63
C GLY A 99 -10.67 27.89 1.95
N PHE A 100 -10.68 27.52 0.67
CA PHE A 100 -11.91 27.27 -0.08
C PHE A 100 -12.74 26.12 0.52
N ALA A 101 -12.10 25.01 0.89
CA ALA A 101 -12.78 23.89 1.54
C ALA A 101 -13.41 24.30 2.89
N LEU A 102 -12.71 25.15 3.65
CA LEU A 102 -13.19 25.65 4.94
C LEU A 102 -14.39 26.59 4.77
N VAL A 103 -14.35 27.48 3.78
CA VAL A 103 -15.49 28.36 3.44
C VAL A 103 -16.72 27.54 3.04
N LEU A 104 -16.56 26.53 2.19
CA LEU A 104 -17.67 25.65 1.79
C LEU A 104 -18.24 24.89 2.99
N ALA A 105 -17.38 24.36 3.87
CA ALA A 105 -17.82 23.67 5.07
C ALA A 105 -18.58 24.62 6.02
N SER A 106 -18.06 25.82 6.26
CA SER A 106 -18.73 26.83 7.09
C SER A 106 -20.06 27.29 6.49
N ALA A 107 -20.13 27.50 5.18
CA ALA A 107 -21.38 27.84 4.49
C ALA A 107 -22.42 26.70 4.63
N SER A 108 -22.00 25.44 4.45
CA SER A 108 -22.86 24.27 4.64
C SER A 108 -23.38 24.15 6.08
N LEU A 109 -22.52 24.34 7.08
CA LEU A 109 -22.94 24.37 8.48
C LEU A 109 -23.89 25.55 8.77
N TRP A 110 -23.59 26.73 8.23
CA TRP A 110 -24.42 27.92 8.45
C TRP A 110 -25.83 27.73 7.85
N VAL A 111 -25.94 27.16 6.66
CA VAL A 111 -27.23 26.79 6.07
C VAL A 111 -27.95 25.76 6.95
N ARG A 112 -27.24 24.73 7.45
CA ARG A 112 -27.85 23.71 8.33
C ARG A 112 -28.36 24.26 9.66
N PHE A 113 -27.59 25.11 10.34
CA PHE A 113 -27.94 25.61 11.67
C PHE A 113 -28.81 26.88 11.63
N GLY A 114 -28.60 27.75 10.64
CA GLY A 114 -29.28 29.03 10.50
C GLY A 114 -30.68 28.92 9.91
N MET A 115 -30.91 28.00 8.97
CA MET A 115 -32.22 27.89 8.34
C MET A 115 -33.18 26.96 9.11
N LYS A 116 -32.73 26.11 10.05
CA LYS A 116 -33.56 25.04 10.68
C LYS A 116 -34.37 24.21 9.66
N VAL A 117 -34.04 24.28 8.37
CA VAL A 117 -34.71 23.50 7.34
C VAL A 117 -34.06 22.13 7.39
N MET A 118 -34.72 21.24 8.13
CA MET A 118 -34.56 19.80 7.94
C MET A 118 -34.90 19.55 6.47
N PHE A 119 -33.88 19.46 5.62
CA PHE A 119 -34.03 19.02 4.24
C PHE A 119 -34.47 17.55 4.29
N TRP A 120 -35.77 17.36 4.47
CA TRP A 120 -36.46 16.10 4.26
C TRP A 120 -36.38 15.81 2.76
N TYR A 121 -35.63 14.78 2.40
CA TYR A 121 -35.59 14.21 1.06
C TYR A 121 -36.58 13.03 1.05
N PRO A 122 -37.74 13.15 0.38
CA PRO A 122 -38.63 12.01 0.15
C PRO A 122 -38.30 11.32 -1.17
N PHE A 123 -37.17 10.64 -1.20
CA PHE A 123 -36.94 9.50 -2.09
C PHE A 123 -35.83 8.63 -1.51
#